data_AF-A0A538I382-F1
#
_entry.id   AF-A0A538I382-F1
#
_cell.length_a   1.000
_cell.length_b   1.000
_cell.length_c   1.000
_cell.angle_alpha   90.00
_cell.angle_beta   90.00
_cell.angle_gamma   90.00
#
_symmetry.space_group_name_H-M   'P 1'
#
loop_
_entity.id
_entity.type
_entity.pdbx_description
1 polymer ?
#
loop_
_entity_poly.entity_id
_entity_poly.type
_entity_poly.pdbx_seq_one_letter_code
_entity_poly.pdbx_strand_id
1 'polypeptide(L)'
;MKRFVVVAVPMLAGVTIGLLWWQPGTEHSASVQAEPAALSKTEESGQGLELKPGSERRLGVFKLVHGRDLSLSTADTTDGKSCLIESGEADADSSVCLEDGLFTLRKVAFSVDSQGGPQRFSELHVPGVVASGVRSAEILKTDGSSASLDLSSEGAFVYESPESDLEQAIYPNGFRLYGPSGRLAETVHFPTGP
;
A
#
# COMPACT_ATOMS: atom_id res chain seq x y z
N MET A 1 36.30 -0.64 35.29
CA MET A 1 37.18 -1.84 35.39
C MET A 1 36.34 -3.09 35.58
N LYS A 2 36.33 -4.00 34.58
CA LYS A 2 36.09 -5.47 34.63
C LYS A 2 35.94 -5.94 33.17
N ARG A 3 37.06 -6.29 32.53
CA ARG A 3 37.55 -7.66 32.23
C ARG A 3 36.89 -8.28 30.97
N PHE A 4 37.64 -8.23 29.87
CA PHE A 4 37.57 -9.16 28.73
C PHE A 4 38.14 -10.54 29.13
N VAL A 5 37.78 -11.59 28.38
CA VAL A 5 38.60 -12.76 27.92
C VAL A 5 37.62 -13.80 27.30
N VAL A 6 37.60 -13.99 25.97
CA VAL A 6 38.24 -15.04 25.12
C VAL A 6 37.51 -16.40 25.24
N VAL A 7 37.10 -17.07 24.14
CA VAL A 7 37.86 -18.15 23.47
C VAL A 7 37.48 -18.28 21.98
N ALA A 8 38.50 -18.46 21.14
CA ALA A 8 38.44 -18.85 19.74
C ALA A 8 38.98 -20.28 19.53
N VAL A 9 38.84 -20.78 18.29
CA VAL A 9 39.64 -21.84 17.60
C VAL A 9 39.07 -23.28 17.73
N PRO A 10 39.20 -24.22 16.74
CA PRO A 10 39.90 -24.19 15.43
C PRO A 10 39.11 -24.66 14.17
N MET A 11 39.70 -24.32 13.01
CA MET A 11 39.62 -25.04 11.72
C MET A 11 40.26 -26.44 11.77
N LEU A 12 39.81 -27.37 10.91
CA LEU A 12 40.70 -28.34 10.26
C LEU A 12 40.14 -28.81 8.90
N ALA A 13 41.05 -28.84 7.92
CA ALA A 13 40.98 -29.34 6.54
C ALA A 13 40.41 -30.78 6.46
N GLY A 14 39.89 -31.32 5.36
CA GLY A 14 39.96 -31.03 3.93
C GLY A 14 40.11 -32.39 3.22
N VAL A 15 39.30 -32.72 2.20
CA VAL A 15 39.55 -33.85 1.27
C VAL A 15 38.94 -33.51 -0.09
N THR A 16 39.80 -33.47 -1.11
CA THR A 16 39.47 -33.43 -2.54
C THR A 16 39.22 -34.84 -3.09
N ILE A 17 38.16 -35.05 -3.87
CA ILE A 17 38.05 -36.10 -4.92
C ILE A 17 37.25 -35.49 -6.09
N GLY A 18 37.74 -35.72 -7.31
CA GLY A 18 37.39 -34.96 -8.51
C GLY A 18 36.36 -35.58 -9.47
N LEU A 19 36.09 -34.77 -10.50
CA LEU A 19 35.61 -35.06 -11.87
C LEU A 19 34.52 -36.12 -12.05
N LEU A 20 33.33 -35.68 -12.50
CA LEU A 20 32.56 -36.41 -13.52
C LEU A 20 31.68 -35.45 -14.36
N TRP A 21 31.37 -35.90 -15.57
CA TRP A 21 31.02 -35.14 -16.77
C TRP A 21 29.51 -34.85 -16.94
N TRP A 22 29.20 -33.96 -17.90
CA TRP A 22 27.97 -33.74 -18.70
C TRP A 22 27.07 -32.50 -18.47
N GLN A 23 26.79 -31.87 -19.64
CA GLN A 23 25.93 -30.74 -20.04
C GLN A 23 24.42 -31.09 -19.85
N PRO A 24 23.39 -30.20 -20.08
CA PRO A 24 23.33 -29.00 -20.94
C PRO A 24 22.45 -27.83 -20.44
N GLY A 25 22.34 -26.78 -21.25
CA GLY A 25 21.20 -25.85 -21.24
C GLY A 25 21.26 -24.73 -20.21
N THR A 26 21.84 -23.60 -20.57
CA THR A 26 21.44 -22.32 -19.96
C THR A 26 20.03 -22.01 -20.44
N GLU A 27 19.04 -22.64 -19.80
CA GLU A 27 17.67 -22.20 -19.87
C GLU A 27 17.60 -20.81 -19.25
N HIS A 28 17.00 -19.90 -20.02
CA HIS A 28 16.53 -18.60 -19.57
C HIS A 28 15.78 -18.75 -18.25
N SER A 29 16.45 -18.51 -17.12
CA SER A 29 15.76 -17.91 -15.98
C SER A 29 15.64 -16.43 -16.30
N ALA A 30 14.66 -16.12 -17.15
CA ALA A 30 14.01 -14.82 -17.09
C ALA A 30 13.56 -14.65 -15.65
N SER A 31 14.36 -13.94 -14.85
CA SER A 31 13.87 -13.31 -13.65
C SER A 31 12.82 -12.33 -14.13
N VAL A 32 11.57 -12.80 -14.23
CA VAL A 32 10.40 -11.93 -14.25
C VAL A 32 10.35 -11.35 -12.84
N GLN A 33 11.19 -10.34 -12.64
CA GLN A 33 11.07 -9.41 -11.56
C GLN A 33 9.80 -8.65 -11.89
N ALA A 34 8.66 -9.17 -11.43
CA ALA A 34 7.43 -8.42 -11.42
C ALA A 34 7.75 -7.16 -10.63
N GLU A 35 7.89 -6.04 -11.35
CA GLU A 35 7.90 -4.72 -10.75
C GLU A 35 6.69 -4.67 -9.83
N PRO A 36 6.86 -4.43 -8.52
CA PRO A 36 5.72 -4.06 -7.72
C PRO A 36 5.22 -2.75 -8.35
N ALA A 37 4.03 -2.80 -8.95
CA ALA A 37 3.36 -1.63 -9.48
C ALA A 37 3.42 -0.55 -8.39
N ALA A 38 4.30 0.44 -8.61
CA ALA A 38 4.38 1.61 -7.79
C ALA A 38 3.01 2.27 -7.92
N LEU A 39 2.24 2.31 -6.83
CA LEU A 39 1.04 3.14 -6.73
C LEU A 39 1.52 4.58 -6.58
N SER A 40 2.07 5.13 -7.66
CA SER A 40 2.31 6.55 -7.77
C SER A 40 0.96 7.23 -7.87
N LYS A 41 0.74 8.22 -7.00
CA LYS A 41 -0.30 9.23 -7.18
C LYS A 41 -0.06 9.84 -8.56
N THR A 42 -0.83 9.44 -9.57
CA THR A 42 -0.91 10.24 -10.78
C THR A 42 -1.72 11.44 -10.35
N GLU A 43 -1.06 12.56 -10.09
CA GLU A 43 -1.72 13.87 -10.09
C GLU A 43 -2.19 14.15 -11.53
N GLU A 44 -3.20 13.41 -11.98
CA GLU A 44 -3.96 13.79 -13.16
C GLU A 44 -4.87 14.93 -12.71
N SER A 45 -4.28 16.12 -12.63
CA SER A 45 -4.97 17.36 -12.36
C SER A 45 -6.04 17.57 -13.43
N GLY A 46 -7.27 17.14 -13.15
CA GLY A 46 -8.52 17.61 -13.76
C GLY A 46 -8.61 17.66 -15.29
N GLN A 47 -7.76 16.96 -16.04
CA GLN A 47 -7.81 16.89 -17.50
C GLN A 47 -7.84 15.42 -17.94
N GLY A 48 -9.06 14.89 -18.13
CA GLY A 48 -9.25 13.81 -19.10
C GLY A 48 -9.64 12.43 -18.56
N LEU A 49 -10.04 12.28 -17.29
CA LEU A 49 -10.61 11.02 -16.84
C LEU A 49 -11.99 10.78 -17.49
N GLU A 50 -12.00 10.13 -18.64
CA GLU A 50 -13.24 9.76 -19.33
C GLU A 50 -13.88 8.56 -18.62
N LEU A 51 -14.83 8.85 -17.74
CA LEU A 51 -15.58 7.82 -17.03
C LEU A 51 -16.60 7.13 -17.93
N LYS A 52 -16.68 5.80 -17.81
CA LYS A 52 -17.75 5.02 -18.42
C LYS A 52 -19.10 5.42 -17.80
N PRO A 53 -20.09 5.84 -18.59
CA PRO A 53 -21.38 6.30 -18.07
C PRO A 53 -22.04 5.27 -17.16
N GLY A 54 -22.48 5.71 -15.97
CA GLY A 54 -23.19 4.86 -14.98
C GLY A 54 -22.31 3.86 -14.23
N SER A 55 -20.99 3.88 -14.41
CA SER A 55 -20.06 3.03 -13.64
C SER A 55 -19.74 3.59 -12.26
N GLU A 56 -19.96 4.88 -12.04
CA GLU A 56 -19.62 5.54 -10.78
C GLU A 56 -20.46 4.99 -9.63
N ARG A 57 -19.75 4.62 -8.56
CA ARG A 57 -20.31 4.10 -7.33
C ARG A 57 -19.74 4.88 -6.15
N ARG A 58 -20.61 5.60 -5.45
CA ARG A 58 -20.23 6.32 -4.23
C ARG A 58 -19.99 5.33 -3.08
N LEU A 59 -18.85 5.47 -2.41
CA LEU A 59 -18.44 4.62 -1.30
C LEU A 59 -18.74 5.24 0.08
N GLY A 60 -18.75 6.57 0.17
CA GLY A 60 -19.05 7.28 1.40
C GLY A 60 -18.52 8.71 1.43
N VAL A 61 -18.80 9.39 2.54
CA VAL A 61 -18.20 10.68 2.91
C VAL A 61 -17.58 10.51 4.29
N PHE A 62 -16.35 10.96 4.42
CA PHE A 62 -15.52 10.80 5.60
C PHE A 62 -15.11 12.16 6.12
N LYS A 63 -15.15 12.34 7.45
CA LYS A 63 -14.72 13.58 8.08
C LYS A 63 -13.26 13.47 8.50
N LEU A 64 -12.42 14.36 8.00
CA LEU A 64 -11.04 14.54 8.45
C LEU A 64 -11.01 15.36 9.75
N VAL A 65 -9.93 15.23 10.54
CA VAL A 65 -9.77 15.86 11.86
C VAL A 65 -9.89 17.38 11.78
N HIS A 66 -9.44 18.00 10.70
CA HIS A 66 -9.55 19.44 10.47
C HIS A 66 -10.93 19.91 9.96
N GLY A 67 -11.94 19.03 9.99
CA GLY A 67 -13.33 19.36 9.64
C GLY A 67 -13.63 19.39 8.15
N ARG A 68 -12.71 18.87 7.32
CA ARG A 68 -12.91 18.70 5.88
C ARG A 68 -13.65 17.40 5.59
N ASP A 69 -14.59 17.44 4.67
CA ASP A 69 -15.28 16.26 4.18
C ASP A 69 -14.56 15.72 2.92
N LEU A 70 -14.23 14.42 2.94
CA LEU A 70 -13.65 13.68 1.82
C LEU A 70 -14.67 12.67 1.30
N SER A 71 -15.09 12.80 0.05
CA SER A 71 -15.96 11.83 -0.62
C SER A 71 -15.12 10.82 -1.39
N LEU A 72 -15.41 9.54 -1.20
CA LEU A 72 -14.80 8.46 -1.97
C LEU A 72 -15.82 7.85 -2.93
N SER A 73 -15.40 7.63 -4.17
CA SER A 73 -16.15 6.86 -5.16
C SER A 73 -15.23 5.94 -5.96
N THR A 74 -15.81 4.98 -6.66
CA THR A 74 -15.10 4.18 -7.67
C THR A 74 -15.81 4.32 -8.99
N ALA A 75 -15.06 4.32 -10.09
CA ALA A 75 -15.64 4.30 -11.43
C ALA A 75 -14.75 3.51 -12.39
N ASP A 76 -15.34 3.04 -13.48
CA ASP A 76 -14.58 2.50 -14.60
C ASP A 76 -14.35 3.59 -15.65
N THR A 77 -13.20 3.61 -16.29
CA THR A 77 -12.90 4.51 -17.40
C THR A 77 -13.30 3.91 -18.75
N THR A 78 -13.44 4.75 -19.78
CA THR A 78 -13.76 4.32 -21.15
C THR A 78 -12.65 3.49 -21.78
N ASP A 79 -11.39 3.66 -21.34
CA ASP A 79 -10.23 2.88 -21.76
C ASP A 79 -10.02 1.58 -20.96
N GLY A 80 -10.91 1.26 -20.01
CA GLY A 80 -10.99 -0.06 -19.37
C GLY A 80 -10.29 -0.19 -18.02
N LYS A 81 -9.86 0.92 -17.41
CA LYS A 81 -9.32 0.95 -16.04
C LYS A 81 -10.44 1.05 -15.02
N SER A 82 -10.11 0.74 -13.77
CA SER A 82 -10.98 1.08 -12.63
C SER A 82 -10.24 2.01 -11.69
N CYS A 83 -10.93 3.06 -11.23
CA CYS A 83 -10.37 4.13 -10.43
C CYS A 83 -10.99 4.21 -9.06
N LEU A 84 -10.17 4.50 -8.05
CA LEU A 84 -10.59 5.09 -6.78
C LEU A 84 -10.50 6.60 -6.95
N ILE A 85 -11.60 7.31 -6.67
CA ILE A 85 -11.72 8.75 -6.85
C ILE A 85 -11.94 9.40 -5.49
N GLU A 86 -11.19 10.47 -5.27
CA GLU A 86 -11.20 11.28 -4.06
C GLU A 86 -11.65 12.70 -4.42
N SER A 87 -12.74 13.14 -3.82
CA SER A 87 -13.31 14.48 -4.01
C SER A 87 -13.44 15.18 -2.68
N GLY A 88 -12.72 16.29 -2.49
CA GLY A 88 -12.81 17.16 -1.32
C GLY A 88 -13.38 18.53 -1.69
N GLU A 89 -14.08 19.20 -0.76
CA GLU A 89 -14.69 20.52 -1.03
C GLU A 89 -13.68 21.63 -1.38
N ALA A 90 -12.39 21.46 -1.05
CA ALA A 90 -11.34 22.47 -1.21
C ALA A 90 -10.17 22.04 -2.13
N ASP A 91 -10.11 20.77 -2.50
CA ASP A 91 -8.98 20.18 -3.23
C ASP A 91 -9.40 19.76 -4.64
N ALA A 92 -8.45 19.73 -5.58
CA ALA A 92 -8.71 19.15 -6.89
C ALA A 92 -9.03 17.66 -6.73
N ASP A 93 -10.04 17.18 -7.46
CA ASP A 93 -10.32 15.76 -7.53
C ASP A 93 -9.04 14.99 -7.87
N SER A 94 -8.75 13.95 -7.11
CA SER A 94 -7.62 13.06 -7.37
C SER A 94 -8.12 11.64 -7.59
N SER A 95 -7.35 10.85 -8.34
CA SER A 95 -7.72 9.46 -8.62
C SER A 95 -6.51 8.56 -8.72
N VAL A 96 -6.72 7.30 -8.32
CA VAL A 96 -5.78 6.20 -8.54
C VAL A 96 -6.49 5.18 -9.41
N CYS A 97 -6.00 5.01 -10.63
CA CYS A 97 -6.56 4.09 -11.61
C CYS A 97 -5.63 2.90 -11.83
N LEU A 98 -6.22 1.70 -11.85
CA LEU A 98 -5.51 0.46 -12.08
C LEU A 98 -6.04 -0.21 -13.34
N GLU A 99 -5.09 -0.68 -14.15
CA GLU A 99 -5.37 -1.60 -15.25
C GLU A 99 -6.01 -2.87 -14.68
N ASP A 100 -6.94 -3.46 -15.42
CA ASP A 100 -7.62 -4.72 -15.11
C ASP A 100 -8.48 -4.73 -13.82
N GLY A 101 -8.63 -3.59 -13.13
CA GLY A 101 -9.54 -3.43 -11.99
C GLY A 101 -8.84 -3.21 -10.64
N LEU A 102 -9.54 -2.52 -9.73
CA LEU A 102 -8.98 -2.06 -8.45
C LEU A 102 -8.43 -3.17 -7.54
N PHE A 103 -8.96 -4.39 -7.67
CA PHE A 103 -8.62 -5.50 -6.77
C PHE A 103 -7.91 -6.66 -7.46
N THR A 104 -7.40 -6.44 -8.67
CA THR A 104 -6.76 -7.50 -9.46
C THR A 104 -5.40 -7.90 -8.90
N LEU A 105 -4.62 -6.94 -8.41
CA LEU A 105 -3.27 -7.20 -7.88
C LEU A 105 -3.22 -7.35 -6.35
N ARG A 106 -4.15 -6.71 -5.64
CA ARG A 106 -4.20 -6.60 -4.17
C ARG A 106 -5.65 -6.52 -3.72
N LYS A 107 -5.96 -6.90 -2.48
CA LYS A 107 -7.31 -6.77 -1.90
C LYS A 107 -7.62 -5.38 -1.32
N VAL A 108 -6.80 -4.39 -1.63
CA VAL A 108 -7.00 -2.99 -1.22
C VAL A 108 -6.52 -2.07 -2.34
N ALA A 109 -7.31 -1.05 -2.65
CA ALA A 109 -6.91 0.08 -3.46
C ALA A 109 -6.90 1.33 -2.57
N PHE A 110 -5.85 2.12 -2.67
CA PHE A 110 -5.63 3.26 -1.78
C PHE A 110 -4.75 4.29 -2.47
N SER A 111 -4.79 5.51 -1.95
CA SER A 111 -3.79 6.53 -2.22
C SER A 111 -3.11 6.95 -0.92
N VAL A 112 -2.05 7.73 -1.03
CA VAL A 112 -1.44 8.40 0.11
C VAL A 112 -1.42 9.88 -0.23
N ASP A 113 -2.10 10.67 0.59
CA ASP A 113 -2.09 12.12 0.48
C ASP A 113 -1.40 12.73 1.70
N SER A 114 -0.51 13.67 1.42
CA SER A 114 0.28 14.35 2.43
C SER A 114 0.31 15.83 2.12
N GLN A 115 0.05 16.65 3.15
CA GLN A 115 0.26 18.09 3.10
C GLN A 115 1.51 18.44 3.91
N GLY A 116 2.30 19.38 3.37
CA GLY A 116 3.60 19.78 3.92
C GLY A 116 4.79 19.29 3.08
N GLY A 117 5.97 19.84 3.38
CA GLY A 117 7.22 19.52 2.66
C GLY A 117 7.91 18.24 3.19
N PRO A 118 8.93 17.73 2.49
CA PRO A 118 9.58 16.45 2.79
C PRO A 118 10.27 16.36 4.16
N GLN A 119 10.37 17.49 4.88
CA GLN A 119 10.96 17.54 6.22
C GLN A 119 9.95 17.34 7.34
N ARG A 120 8.66 17.71 7.14
CA ARG A 120 7.56 17.54 8.10
C ARG A 120 6.21 17.55 7.38
N PHE A 121 5.45 16.47 7.53
CA PHE A 121 4.04 16.44 7.16
C PHE A 121 3.23 17.12 8.26
N SER A 122 2.39 18.09 7.89
CA SER A 122 1.38 18.64 8.80
C SER A 122 0.10 17.79 8.79
N GLU A 123 -0.10 17.03 7.72
CA GLU A 123 -1.22 16.11 7.55
C GLU A 123 -0.78 14.95 6.67
N LEU A 124 -1.20 13.74 7.01
CA LEU A 124 -0.96 12.53 6.21
C LEU A 124 -2.16 11.61 6.35
N HIS A 125 -2.91 11.45 5.28
CA HIS A 125 -4.06 10.56 5.24
C HIS A 125 -3.97 9.53 4.11
N VAL A 126 -4.64 8.40 4.33
CA VAL A 126 -4.64 7.23 3.46
C VAL A 126 -6.09 6.83 3.24
N PRO A 127 -6.76 7.38 2.22
CA PRO A 127 -8.07 6.94 1.81
C PRO A 127 -7.95 5.64 1.00
N GLY A 128 -8.97 4.79 1.11
CA GLY A 128 -8.95 3.53 0.38
C GLY A 128 -10.25 2.76 0.44
N VAL A 129 -10.25 1.66 -0.28
CA VAL A 129 -11.34 0.69 -0.34
C VAL A 129 -10.77 -0.72 -0.36
N VAL A 130 -11.39 -1.64 0.37
CA VAL A 130 -11.02 -3.05 0.40
C VAL A 130 -11.95 -3.89 -0.49
N ALA A 131 -11.44 -5.01 -0.99
CA ALA A 131 -12.24 -5.97 -1.75
C ALA A 131 -13.35 -6.59 -0.86
N SER A 132 -14.46 -7.02 -1.47
CA SER A 132 -15.65 -7.55 -0.77
C SER A 132 -15.39 -8.78 0.13
N GLY A 133 -14.28 -9.50 -0.09
CA GLY A 133 -13.85 -10.62 0.74
C GLY A 133 -13.06 -10.22 2.00
N VAL A 134 -12.83 -8.93 2.25
CA VAL A 134 -12.16 -8.40 3.45
C VAL A 134 -13.22 -7.93 4.44
N ARG A 135 -13.12 -8.37 5.70
CA ARG A 135 -14.06 -8.04 6.77
C ARG A 135 -13.53 -7.00 7.74
N SER A 136 -12.22 -6.99 7.96
CA SER A 136 -11.53 -5.99 8.78
C SER A 136 -10.14 -5.75 8.24
N ALA A 137 -9.59 -4.58 8.55
CA ALA A 137 -8.26 -4.19 8.13
C ALA A 137 -7.56 -3.42 9.26
N GLU A 138 -6.24 -3.49 9.26
CA GLU A 138 -5.35 -2.70 10.11
C GLU A 138 -4.36 -1.96 9.23
N ILE A 139 -3.99 -0.75 9.62
CA ILE A 139 -2.84 -0.05 9.06
C ILE A 139 -1.60 -0.36 9.90
N LEU A 140 -0.50 -0.65 9.22
CA LEU A 140 0.81 -0.88 9.80
C LEU A 140 1.60 0.42 9.81
N LYS A 141 2.40 0.62 10.85
CA LYS A 141 3.23 1.82 11.01
C LYS A 141 4.72 1.49 11.02
N THR A 142 5.55 2.50 10.76
CA THR A 142 7.02 2.37 10.71
C THR A 142 7.66 1.98 12.05
N ASP A 143 7.00 2.26 13.18
CA ASP A 143 7.45 1.85 14.52
C ASP A 143 7.08 0.40 14.89
N GLY A 144 6.40 -0.31 13.97
CA GLY A 144 5.92 -1.68 14.17
C GLY A 144 4.57 -1.79 14.87
N SER A 145 3.97 -0.66 15.30
CA SER A 145 2.60 -0.63 15.80
C SER A 145 1.58 -0.75 14.66
N SER A 146 0.32 -0.96 15.04
CA SER A 146 -0.81 -1.01 14.10
C SER A 146 -2.05 -0.36 14.68
N ALA A 147 -2.94 0.11 13.82
CA ALA A 147 -4.25 0.63 14.20
C ALA A 147 -5.34 -0.01 13.34
N SER A 148 -6.47 -0.36 13.95
CA SER A 148 -7.65 -0.85 13.22
C SER A 148 -8.20 0.24 12.31
N LEU A 149 -8.66 -0.16 11.12
CA LEU A 149 -9.36 0.72 10.19
C LEU A 149 -10.87 0.58 10.36
N ASP A 150 -11.57 1.71 10.43
CA ASP A 150 -13.02 1.76 10.45
C ASP A 150 -13.55 1.68 9.01
N LEU A 151 -13.95 0.47 8.61
CA LEU A 151 -14.50 0.20 7.29
C LEU A 151 -15.99 0.58 7.23
N SER A 152 -16.38 1.31 6.18
CA SER A 152 -17.78 1.55 5.85
C SER A 152 -18.49 0.25 5.42
N SER A 153 -19.81 0.30 5.27
CA SER A 153 -20.57 -0.83 4.70
C SER A 153 -20.12 -1.21 3.28
N GLU A 154 -19.51 -0.29 2.55
CA GLU A 154 -18.97 -0.48 1.20
C GLU A 154 -17.49 -0.91 1.21
N GLY A 155 -16.90 -1.11 2.40
CA GLY A 155 -15.49 -1.46 2.56
C GLY A 155 -14.53 -0.28 2.36
N ALA A 156 -15.02 0.95 2.36
CA ALA A 156 -14.19 2.14 2.22
C ALA A 156 -13.74 2.69 3.58
N PHE A 157 -12.59 3.34 3.60
CA PHE A 157 -12.00 3.90 4.82
C PHE A 157 -11.18 5.15 4.51
N VAL A 158 -10.92 5.93 5.56
CA VAL A 158 -9.92 6.98 5.56
C VAL A 158 -9.14 6.85 6.87
N TYR A 159 -7.84 6.61 6.76
CA TYR A 159 -6.94 6.69 7.91
C TYR A 159 -6.27 8.06 7.91
N GLU A 160 -6.28 8.74 9.04
CA GLU A 160 -5.53 9.97 9.25
C GLU A 160 -4.45 9.71 10.31
N SER A 161 -3.21 10.05 9.97
CA SER A 161 -2.08 9.88 10.89
C SER A 161 -2.24 10.84 12.06
N PRO A 162 -2.22 10.34 13.33
CA PRO A 162 -2.27 11.21 14.49
C PRO A 162 -1.12 12.23 14.49
N GLU A 163 -1.38 13.45 14.93
CA GLU A 163 -0.35 14.50 15.06
C GLU A 163 0.85 14.02 15.89
N SER A 164 0.59 13.29 16.98
CA SER A 164 1.64 12.69 17.82
C SER A 164 2.52 11.67 17.09
N ASP A 165 1.98 10.96 16.11
CA ASP A 165 2.73 10.00 15.30
C ASP A 165 3.62 10.75 14.31
N LEU A 166 3.09 11.80 13.68
CA LEU A 166 3.83 12.66 12.75
C LEU A 166 4.99 13.39 13.43
N GLU A 167 4.79 13.90 14.64
CA GLU A 167 5.85 14.53 15.46
C GLU A 167 7.00 13.56 15.78
N GLN A 168 6.71 12.26 15.87
CA GLN A 168 7.67 11.20 16.15
C GLN A 168 8.20 10.50 14.88
N ALA A 169 7.85 10.99 13.69
CA ALA A 169 8.17 10.37 12.40
C ALA A 169 7.68 8.91 12.28
N ILE A 170 6.52 8.63 12.87
CA ILE A 170 5.80 7.36 12.74
C ILE A 170 4.81 7.52 11.59
N TYR A 171 5.00 6.72 10.53
CA TYR A 171 4.22 6.84 9.29
C TYR A 171 3.51 5.52 8.97
N PRO A 172 2.36 5.56 8.29
CA PRO A 172 1.76 4.36 7.71
C PRO A 172 2.71 3.76 6.67
N ASN A 173 2.85 2.43 6.67
CA ASN A 173 3.75 1.71 5.76
C ASN A 173 3.11 0.46 5.12
N GLY A 174 1.84 0.19 5.40
CA GLY A 174 1.14 -0.97 4.86
C GLY A 174 -0.18 -1.28 5.54
N PHE A 175 -0.75 -2.41 5.17
CA PHE A 175 -2.00 -2.94 5.69
C PHE A 175 -1.88 -4.42 6.05
N ARG A 176 -2.66 -4.85 7.05
CA ARG A 176 -3.07 -6.25 7.22
C ARG A 176 -4.56 -6.35 6.96
N LEU A 177 -4.96 -7.24 6.07
CA LEU A 177 -6.33 -7.45 5.65
C LEU A 177 -6.82 -8.80 6.15
N TYR A 178 -8.00 -8.86 6.76
CA TYR A 178 -8.54 -10.07 7.36
C TYR A 178 -9.86 -10.46 6.70
N GLY A 179 -10.03 -11.74 6.40
CA GLY A 179 -11.25 -12.27 5.77
C GLY A 179 -12.39 -12.49 6.77
N PRO A 180 -13.53 -13.05 6.33
CA PRO A 180 -14.72 -13.25 7.17
C PRO A 180 -14.49 -14.18 8.38
N SER A 181 -13.50 -15.08 8.30
CA SER A 181 -13.12 -15.97 9.39
C SER A 181 -12.21 -15.32 10.44
N GLY A 182 -11.84 -14.04 10.26
CA GLY A 182 -10.83 -13.35 11.07
C GLY A 182 -9.38 -13.75 10.77
N ARG A 183 -9.17 -14.68 9.82
CA ARG A 183 -7.81 -15.06 9.40
C ARG A 183 -7.22 -13.99 8.48
N LEU A 184 -5.91 -13.77 8.61
CA LEU A 184 -5.14 -12.91 7.72
C LEU A 184 -5.32 -13.39 6.27
N ALA A 185 -5.81 -12.48 5.43
CA ALA A 185 -6.10 -12.70 4.02
C ALA A 185 -5.00 -12.16 3.12
N GLU A 186 -4.33 -11.08 3.51
CA GLU A 186 -3.21 -10.46 2.79
C GLU A 186 -2.47 -9.45 3.69
N THR A 187 -1.17 -9.24 3.42
CA THR A 187 -0.41 -8.08 3.93
C THR A 187 0.11 -7.30 2.73
N VAL A 188 -0.12 -5.99 2.73
CA VAL A 188 0.26 -5.08 1.64
C VAL A 188 1.19 -4.03 2.20
N HIS A 189 2.37 -3.85 1.62
CA HIS A 189 3.27 -2.77 1.99
C HIS A 189 3.12 -1.59 1.04
N PHE A 190 3.28 -0.39 1.56
CA PHE A 190 3.35 0.80 0.71
C PHE A 190 4.62 0.71 -0.13
N PRO A 191 4.60 1.23 -1.37
CA PRO A 191 5.81 1.28 -2.18
C PRO A 191 6.90 2.02 -1.41
N THR A 192 8.05 1.39 -1.22
CA THR A 192 9.26 2.11 -0.84
C THR A 192 9.69 2.91 -2.06
N GLY A 193 9.86 4.23 -1.93
CA GLY A 193 10.37 5.05 -3.02
C GLY A 193 11.69 4.50 -3.59
N PRO A 194 12.06 4.89 -4.83
CA PRO A 194 13.34 4.52 -5.43
C PRO A 194 14.55 5.00 -4.62
#